data_AF-A0AA42UF90-F1
#
_entry.id   AF-A0AA42UF90-F1
#
_cell.length_a   1.000
_cell.length_b   1.000
_cell.length_c   1.000
_cell.angle_alpha   90.00
_cell.angle_beta   90.00
_cell.angle_gamma   90.00
#
_symmetry.space_group_name_H-M   'P 1'
#
loop_
_entity.id
_entity.type
_entity.pdbx_description
1 polymer ?
#
loop_
_entity_poly.entity_id
_entity_poly.type
_entity_poly.pdbx_seq_one_letter_code
_entity_poly.pdbx_strand_id
1 'polypeptide(L)'
;MTTPENNKDIHSVEHYYHLFRRSHCDDTLTVMYNGAVSKAKNSLSGRALTLALIDIERALDRRQQDFDGVLREKNFKLHKDAPPSSSSNQPYDPEREMARLLSSL
;
A
#
# COMPACT_ATOMS: atom_id res chain seq x y z
N MET A 1 29.66 16.07 23.20
CA MET A 1 30.36 16.17 21.90
C MET A 1 29.89 15.01 21.04
N THR A 2 28.96 15.26 20.10
CA THR A 2 28.44 14.23 19.17
C THR A 2 29.04 14.50 17.80
N THR A 3 29.71 13.51 17.24
CA THR A 3 30.46 13.53 15.99
C THR A 3 29.57 13.90 14.78
N PRO A 4 30.05 14.76 13.84
CA PRO A 4 29.29 15.18 12.66
C PRO A 4 29.34 14.19 11.49
N GLU A 5 30.01 13.04 11.65
CA GLU A 5 30.34 12.11 10.55
C GLU A 5 29.22 11.12 10.17
N ASN A 6 28.07 11.10 10.86
CA ASN A 6 27.00 10.12 10.61
C ASN A 6 25.80 10.66 9.79
N ASN A 7 25.88 11.89 9.26
CA ASN A 7 24.74 12.53 8.58
C ASN A 7 24.58 12.17 7.09
N LYS A 8 25.54 11.45 6.49
CA LYS A 8 25.50 11.16 5.04
C LYS A 8 24.53 10.04 4.64
N ASP A 9 24.09 9.18 5.57
CA ASP A 9 23.20 8.04 5.29
C ASP A 9 21.78 8.16 5.89
N ILE A 10 21.37 9.35 6.33
CA ILE A 10 20.05 9.53 6.97
C ILE A 10 18.93 9.72 5.94
N HIS A 11 19.24 10.14 4.72
CA HIS A 11 18.26 10.50 3.70
C HIS A 11 18.27 9.48 2.55
N SER A 12 17.50 8.42 2.70
CA SER A 12 17.26 7.43 1.63
C SER A 12 15.82 6.93 1.68
N VAL A 13 15.31 6.43 0.55
CA VAL A 13 13.96 5.84 0.48
C VAL A 13 13.79 4.72 1.51
N GLU A 14 14.78 3.84 1.66
CA GLU A 14 14.67 2.70 2.57
C GLU A 14 14.66 3.14 4.05
N HIS A 15 15.44 4.18 4.40
CA HIS A 15 15.40 4.76 5.74
C HIS A 15 14.02 5.30 6.09
N TYR A 16 13.45 6.13 5.21
CA TYR A 16 12.13 6.71 5.43
C TYR A 16 11.02 5.66 5.41
N TYR A 17 11.13 4.68 4.53
CA TYR A 17 10.16 3.59 4.45
C TYR A 17 10.16 2.76 5.74
N HIS A 18 11.33 2.38 6.27
CA HIS A 18 11.42 1.70 7.57
C HIS A 18 10.81 2.51 8.71
N LEU A 19 10.96 3.84 8.69
CA LEU A 19 10.30 4.72 9.63
C LEU A 19 8.78 4.62 9.47
N PHE A 20 8.27 4.89 8.28
CA PHE A 20 6.83 4.92 7.97
C PHE A 20 6.13 3.58 8.17
N ARG A 21 6.83 2.46 7.98
CA ARG A 21 6.29 1.10 8.22
C ARG A 21 5.85 0.87 9.66
N ARG A 22 6.31 1.69 10.61
CA ARG A 22 5.89 1.63 12.02
C ARG A 22 4.49 2.21 12.25
N SER A 23 3.94 2.95 11.29
CA SER A 23 2.56 3.48 11.38
C SER A 23 1.55 2.36 11.12
N HIS A 24 0.48 2.34 11.92
CA HIS A 24 -0.63 1.39 11.75
C HIS A 24 -1.92 2.04 11.22
N CYS A 25 -1.92 3.37 11.09
CA CYS A 25 -3.02 4.15 10.53
C CYS A 25 -2.47 5.39 9.81
N ASP A 26 -3.30 5.98 8.96
CA ASP A 26 -2.95 7.16 8.16
C ASP A 26 -2.60 8.37 9.04
N ASP A 27 -3.33 8.61 10.13
CA ASP A 27 -3.05 9.74 11.04
C ASP A 27 -1.61 9.69 11.59
N THR A 28 -1.16 8.50 12.00
CA THR A 28 0.22 8.32 12.49
C THR A 28 1.21 8.51 11.35
N LEU A 29 0.92 7.98 10.15
CA LEU A 29 1.76 8.15 8.97
C LEU A 29 1.91 9.63 8.61
N THR A 30 0.84 10.42 8.68
CA THR A 30 0.85 11.88 8.43
C THR A 30 1.76 12.61 9.41
N VAL A 31 1.69 12.29 10.71
CA VAL A 31 2.58 12.90 11.72
C VAL A 31 4.05 12.55 11.43
N MET A 32 4.33 11.29 11.07
CA MET A 32 5.68 10.84 10.74
C MET A 32 6.23 11.51 9.47
N TYR A 33 5.40 11.65 8.43
CA TYR A 33 5.74 12.37 7.21
C TYR A 33 6.08 13.84 7.50
N ASN A 34 5.22 14.54 8.22
CA ASN A 34 5.44 15.94 8.58
C ASN A 34 6.73 16.12 9.40
N GLY A 35 7.02 15.20 10.31
CA GLY A 35 8.28 15.16 11.05
C GLY A 35 9.50 14.95 10.15
N ALA A 36 9.44 14.02 9.20
CA ALA A 36 10.51 13.75 8.25
C ALA A 36 10.80 14.96 7.35
N VAL A 37 9.75 15.59 6.81
CA VAL A 37 9.84 16.80 5.98
C VAL A 37 10.44 17.96 6.78
N SER A 38 9.96 18.19 8.01
CA SER A 38 10.48 19.26 8.88
C SER A 38 11.95 19.04 9.21
N LYS A 39 12.35 17.80 9.52
CA LYS A 39 13.74 17.44 9.76
C LYS A 39 14.63 17.68 8.53
N ALA A 40 14.19 17.27 7.35
CA ALA A 40 14.92 17.49 6.11
C ALA A 40 15.10 18.99 5.82
N LYS A 41 14.03 19.79 5.97
CA LYS A 41 14.07 21.25 5.79
C LYS A 41 15.00 21.96 6.77
N ASN A 42 15.12 21.44 8.00
CA ASN A 42 16.00 22.01 9.01
C ASN A 42 17.47 21.60 8.83
N SER A 43 17.75 20.48 8.16
CA SER A 43 19.11 19.91 8.03
C SER A 43 19.75 20.09 6.66
N LEU A 44 18.95 20.32 5.61
CA LEU A 44 19.42 20.34 4.22
C LEU A 44 18.94 21.61 3.49
N SER A 45 19.64 21.96 2.41
CA SER A 45 19.26 23.05 1.51
C SER A 45 19.54 22.71 0.04
N GLY A 46 18.95 23.49 -0.87
CA GLY A 46 19.15 23.36 -2.31
C GLY A 46 18.86 21.95 -2.85
N ARG A 47 19.76 21.43 -3.69
CA ARG A 47 19.60 20.13 -4.35
C ARG A 47 19.49 18.96 -3.37
N ALA A 48 20.23 19.00 -2.26
CA ALA A 48 20.20 17.92 -1.27
C ALA A 48 18.83 17.83 -0.60
N LEU A 49 18.24 18.98 -0.26
CA LEU A 49 16.86 19.04 0.26
C LEU A 49 15.87 18.48 -0.76
N THR A 50 15.97 18.87 -2.02
CA THR A 50 15.08 18.36 -3.07
C THR A 50 15.13 16.85 -3.19
N LEU A 51 16.34 16.25 -3.21
CA LEU A 51 16.49 14.80 -3.29
C LEU A 51 15.93 14.11 -2.04
N ALA A 52 16.17 14.64 -0.85
CA ALA A 52 15.61 14.09 0.38
C ALA A 52 14.08 14.14 0.39
N LEU A 53 13.46 15.22 -0.09
CA LEU A 53 12.01 15.31 -0.21
C LEU A 53 11.47 14.29 -1.22
N ILE A 54 12.13 14.09 -2.36
CA ILE A 54 11.76 13.04 -3.33
C ILE A 54 11.81 11.65 -2.67
N ASP A 55 12.85 11.38 -1.89
CA ASP A 55 12.99 10.09 -1.21
C ASP A 55 11.94 9.88 -0.11
N ILE A 56 11.53 10.95 0.58
CA ILE A 56 10.41 10.94 1.53
C ILE A 56 9.10 10.59 0.79
N GLU A 57 8.79 11.25 -0.33
CA GLU A 57 7.56 10.98 -1.09
C GLU A 57 7.54 9.54 -1.61
N ARG A 58 8.65 9.04 -2.15
CA ARG A 58 8.76 7.65 -2.62
C ARG A 58 8.51 6.63 -1.50
N ALA A 59 9.01 6.91 -0.30
CA ALA A 59 8.79 6.06 0.86
C ALA A 59 7.32 6.11 1.33
N LEU A 60 6.67 7.27 1.23
CA LEU A 60 5.25 7.44 1.54
C LEU A 60 4.38 6.62 0.59
N ASP A 61 4.59 6.77 -0.72
CA ASP A 61 3.89 6.01 -1.76
C ASP A 61 3.98 4.50 -1.52
N ARG A 62 5.20 4.01 -1.24
CA ARG A 62 5.41 2.58 -0.95
C ARG A 62 4.64 2.14 0.30
N ARG A 63 4.59 2.97 1.34
CA ARG A 63 3.84 2.63 2.56
C ARG A 63 2.33 2.66 2.33
N GLN A 64 1.82 3.57 1.52
CA GLN A 64 0.40 3.60 1.16
C GLN A 64 0.00 2.36 0.34
N GLN A 65 0.86 1.93 -0.59
CA GLN A 65 0.66 0.67 -1.31
C GLN A 65 0.58 -0.55 -0.39
N ASP A 66 1.35 -0.59 0.71
CA ASP A 66 1.23 -1.67 1.70
C ASP A 66 -0.16 -1.69 2.37
N PHE A 67 -0.70 -0.51 2.71
CA PHE A 67 -2.03 -0.43 3.33
C PHE A 67 -3.10 -0.97 2.37
N ASP A 68 -3.05 -0.57 1.11
CA ASP A 68 -3.94 -1.08 0.07
C ASP A 68 -3.76 -2.58 -0.17
N GLY A 69 -2.52 -3.07 -0.16
CA GLY A 69 -2.19 -4.49 -0.29
C GLY A 69 -2.77 -5.33 0.84
N VAL A 70 -2.64 -4.88 2.08
CA VAL A 70 -3.22 -5.56 3.26
C VAL A 70 -4.75 -5.59 3.17
N LEU A 71 -5.38 -4.51 2.73
CA LEU A 71 -6.84 -4.48 2.50
C LEU A 71 -7.24 -5.47 1.40
N ARG A 72 -6.49 -5.49 0.29
CA ARG A 72 -6.73 -6.40 -0.84
C ARG A 72 -6.62 -7.87 -0.42
N GLU A 73 -5.58 -8.26 0.31
CA GLU A 73 -5.43 -9.63 0.82
C GLU A 73 -6.54 -10.04 1.78
N LYS A 74 -6.99 -9.13 2.67
CA LYS A 74 -8.11 -9.38 3.57
C LYS A 74 -9.41 -9.61 2.79
N ASN A 75 -9.68 -8.78 1.78
CA ASN A 75 -10.85 -8.93 0.92
C ASN A 75 -10.81 -10.25 0.11
N PHE A 76 -9.66 -10.62 -0.44
CA PHE A 76 -9.51 -11.90 -1.15
C PHE A 76 -9.74 -13.12 -0.25
N LYS A 77 -9.30 -13.09 1.01
CA LYS A 77 -9.55 -14.17 1.98
C LYS A 77 -11.04 -14.25 2.33
N LEU A 78 -11.70 -13.11 2.54
CA LEU A 78 -13.16 -13.06 2.74
C LEU A 78 -13.95 -13.65 1.57
N HIS A 79 -13.53 -13.39 0.33
CA HIS A 79 -14.17 -13.99 -0.86
C HIS A 79 -13.84 -15.47 -1.05
N LYS A 80 -12.71 -15.96 -0.53
CA LYS A 80 -12.37 -17.40 -0.55
C LYS A 80 -13.14 -18.19 0.50
N ASP A 81 -13.36 -17.61 1.67
CA ASP A 81 -14.09 -18.24 2.79
C ASP A 81 -15.62 -18.02 2.69
N ALA A 82 -16.07 -17.18 1.76
CA ALA A 82 -17.47 -17.12 1.39
C ALA A 82 -17.91 -18.50 0.85
N PRO A 83 -18.99 -19.10 1.36
CA PRO A 83 -19.52 -20.33 0.78
C PRO A 83 -19.76 -20.06 -0.71
N PRO A 84 -19.39 -20.99 -1.61
CA PRO A 84 -19.73 -20.82 -3.02
C PRO A 84 -21.22 -20.53 -3.08
N SER A 85 -21.57 -19.37 -3.64
CA SER A 85 -22.97 -19.03 -3.88
C SER A 85 -23.60 -20.26 -4.50
N SER A 86 -24.60 -20.82 -3.83
CA SER A 86 -25.30 -22.04 -4.20
C SER A 86 -26.18 -21.84 -5.43
N SER A 87 -25.65 -21.19 -6.46
CA SER A 87 -26.14 -21.23 -7.82
C SER A 87 -25.28 -22.23 -8.59
N SER A 88 -25.65 -23.51 -8.46
CA SER A 88 -25.35 -24.59 -9.39
C SER A 88 -23.93 -24.58 -10.01
N ASN A 89 -22.96 -25.17 -9.32
CA ASN A 89 -21.75 -25.75 -9.95
C ASN A 89 -22.12 -26.98 -10.79
N GLN A 90 -23.17 -26.89 -11.61
CA GLN A 90 -23.38 -27.87 -12.65
C GLN A 90 -22.47 -27.50 -13.82
N PRO A 91 -21.71 -28.46 -14.37
CA PRO A 91 -20.99 -28.21 -15.61
C PRO A 91 -21.99 -27.71 -16.66
N TYR A 92 -21.59 -26.69 -17.41
CA TYR A 92 -22.42 -26.10 -18.44
C TYR A 92 -22.84 -27.17 -19.46
N ASP A 93 -24.14 -27.39 -19.59
CA ASP A 93 -24.74 -28.33 -20.54
C ASP A 93 -25.50 -27.54 -21.61
N PRO A 94 -24.94 -27.43 -22.83
CA PRO A 94 -25.54 -26.62 -23.90
C PRO A 94 -26.90 -27.15 -24.36
N GLU A 95 -27.13 -28.47 -24.32
CA GLU A 95 -28.40 -29.06 -24.74
C GLU A 95 -29.51 -28.70 -23.75
N ARG A 96 -29.18 -28.75 -22.45
CA ARG A 96 -30.13 -28.40 -21.39
C ARG A 96 -30.50 -26.93 -21.37
N GLU A 97 -29.54 -26.03 -21.60
CA GLU A 97 -29.82 -24.58 -21.70
C GLU A 97 -30.67 -24.26 -22.94
N MET A 98 -30.41 -24.91 -24.08
CA MET A 98 -31.21 -24.73 -25.29
C MET A 98 -32.66 -25.22 -25.09
N ALA A 99 -32.85 -26.38 -24.45
CA ALA A 99 -34.16 -26.88 -24.09
C ALA A 99 -34.92 -25.93 -23.14
N ARG A 100 -34.21 -25.34 -22.17
CA ARG A 100 -34.78 -24.35 -21.24
C ARG A 100 -35.24 -23.10 -21.98
N LEU A 101 -34.42 -22.54 -22.87
CA LEU A 101 -34.75 -21.37 -23.67
C LEU A 101 -35.96 -21.62 -24.58
N LEU A 102 -36.00 -22.78 -25.23
CA LEU A 102 -37.10 -23.18 -26.11
C LEU A 102 -38.40 -23.49 -25.34
N SER A 103 -38.32 -23.94 -24.09
CA SER A 103 -39.51 -24.16 -23.24
C SER A 103 -40.19 -22.89 -22.75
N SER A 104 -39.51 -21.73 -22.89
CA SER A 104 -40.03 -20.42 -22.50
C SER A 104 -40.63 -19.62 -23.66
N LEU A 105 -40.63 -20.20 -24.86
CA LEU A 105 -41.34 -19.71 -26.06
C LEU A 105 -42.74 -20.32 -26.12
#